data_AF-A0A1F9H8V6-F1
#
_entry.id   AF-A0A1F9H8V6-F1
#
_cell.length_a   1.000
_cell.length_b   1.000
_cell.length_c   1.000
_cell.angle_alpha   90.00
_cell.angle_beta   90.00
_cell.angle_gamma   90.00
#
_symmetry.space_group_name_H-M   'P 1'
#
loop_
_entity.id
_entity.type
_entity.pdbx_description
1 polymer ?
#
loop_
_entity_poly.entity_id
_entity_poly.type
_entity_poly.pdbx_seq_one_letter_code
_entity_poly.pdbx_strand_id
1 'polypeptide(L)'
;MTAIHEVQAKVIEFFTKEMGNEREAIHLIKLGRLEDGWEAKVEVTEPNEYLKKLGHPSIFDRNIYTIGLDSALEVTGYALSSSRERSYAETEREEI
;
A
#
# COMPACT_ATOMS: atom_id res chain seq x y z
N MET A 1 15.30 18.48 -2.66
CA MET A 1 14.47 17.36 -2.15
C MET A 1 15.00 16.08 -2.77
N THR A 2 15.08 14.97 -2.04
CA THR A 2 15.54 13.70 -2.64
C THR A 2 14.36 13.01 -3.33
N ALA A 3 14.63 12.27 -4.42
CA ALA A 3 13.60 11.62 -5.24
C ALA A 3 12.63 10.74 -4.43
N ILE A 4 13.10 10.15 -3.33
CA ILE A 4 12.29 9.36 -2.38
C ILE A 4 11.14 10.18 -1.78
N HIS A 5 11.38 11.45 -1.42
CA HIS A 5 10.35 12.31 -0.84
C HIS A 5 9.29 12.70 -1.88
N GLU A 6 9.69 12.86 -3.14
CA GLU A 6 8.78 13.17 -4.24
C GLU A 6 7.86 11.97 -4.54
N VAL A 7 8.42 10.77 -4.57
CA VAL A 7 7.65 9.54 -4.77
C VAL A 7 6.68 9.33 -3.60
N GLN A 8 7.14 9.50 -2.36
CA GLN A 8 6.28 9.41 -1.19
C GLN A 8 5.13 10.42 -1.24
N ALA A 9 5.41 11.67 -1.63
CA ALA A 9 4.38 12.69 -1.77
C ALA A 9 3.34 12.30 -2.84
N LYS A 10 3.79 11.77 -3.98
CA LYS A 10 2.91 11.31 -5.07
C LYS A 10 2.03 10.15 -4.67
N VAL A 11 2.59 9.18 -3.94
CA VAL A 11 1.85 8.04 -3.41
C VAL A 11 0.77 8.50 -2.43
N ILE A 12 1.11 9.38 -1.48
CA ILE A 12 0.13 9.90 -0.50
C ILE A 12 -0.97 10.71 -1.21
N GLU A 13 -0.59 11.58 -2.16
CA GLU A 13 -1.52 12.38 -2.97
C GLU A 13 -2.52 11.48 -3.72
N PHE A 14 -2.03 10.39 -4.32
CA PHE A 14 -2.87 9.42 -5.01
C PHE A 14 -3.92 8.80 -4.08
N PHE A 15 -3.51 8.20 -2.96
CA PHE A 15 -4.45 7.55 -2.04
C PHE A 15 -5.40 8.54 -1.35
N THR A 16 -4.97 9.78 -1.14
CA THR A 16 -5.84 10.84 -0.58
C THR A 16 -6.92 11.23 -1.58
N LYS A 17 -6.56 11.39 -2.86
CA LYS A 17 -7.47 11.87 -3.90
C LYS A 17 -8.39 10.76 -4.43
N GLU A 18 -7.85 9.60 -4.73
CA GLU A 18 -8.59 8.52 -5.40
C GLU A 18 -9.47 7.73 -4.43
N MET A 19 -9.01 7.52 -3.19
CA MET A 19 -9.78 6.78 -2.18
C MET A 19 -10.49 7.69 -1.16
N GLY A 20 -10.25 9.01 -1.21
CA GLY A 20 -10.83 9.96 -0.27
C GLY A 20 -10.33 9.79 1.17
N ASN A 21 -9.21 9.09 1.36
CA ASN A 21 -8.64 8.81 2.65
C ASN A 21 -7.88 10.03 3.20
N GLU A 22 -7.95 10.26 4.51
CA GLU A 22 -7.14 11.28 5.15
C GLU A 22 -5.67 10.88 5.12
N ARG A 23 -4.77 11.87 5.02
CA ARG A 23 -3.32 11.62 5.00
C ARG A 23 -2.84 10.78 6.20
N GLU A 24 -3.47 10.97 7.35
CA GLU A 24 -3.15 10.25 8.60
C GLU A 24 -3.50 8.77 8.54
N ALA A 25 -4.39 8.37 7.62
CA ALA A 25 -4.78 6.99 7.39
C ALA A 25 -3.83 6.24 6.43
N ILE A 26 -2.83 6.93 5.85
CA ILE A 26 -1.93 6.39 4.83
C ILE A 26 -0.51 6.26 5.41
N HIS A 27 0.00 5.03 5.48
CA HIS A 27 1.34 4.73 5.98
C HIS A 27 2.19 4.02 4.93
N LEU A 28 3.28 4.65 4.49
CA LEU A 28 4.23 4.05 3.55
C LEU A 28 5.06 2.99 4.28
N ILE A 29 4.91 1.72 3.91
CA ILE A 29 5.63 0.59 4.51
C ILE A 29 7.00 0.39 3.85
N LYS A 30 7.03 0.44 2.52
CA LYS A 30 8.23 0.15 1.72
C LYS A 30 8.25 0.99 0.46
N LEU A 31 9.44 1.41 0.05
CA LEU A 31 9.71 2.01 -1.24
C LEU A 31 10.87 1.29 -1.91
N GLY A 32 10.67 0.86 -3.16
CA GLY A 32 11.69 0.22 -4.00
C GLY A 32 11.85 0.96 -5.31
N ARG A 33 13.09 1.14 -5.76
CA ARG A 33 13.38 1.61 -7.12
C ARG A 33 13.37 0.39 -8.05
N LEU A 34 12.65 0.49 -9.16
CA LEU A 34 12.68 -0.46 -10.27
C LEU A 34 13.48 0.13 -11.43
N GLU A 35 13.82 -0.70 -12.42
CA GLU A 35 14.55 -0.26 -13.62
C GLU A 35 13.78 0.85 -14.36
N ASP A 36 12.46 0.71 -14.49
CA ASP A 36 11.59 1.66 -15.19
C ASP A 36 10.80 2.61 -14.29
N GLY A 37 11.04 2.62 -12.98
CA GLY A 37 10.19 3.40 -12.09
C GLY A 37 10.36 3.14 -10.60
N TRP A 38 9.27 3.22 -9.86
CA TRP A 38 9.20 2.98 -8.42
C TRP A 38 8.05 2.04 -8.08
N GLU A 39 8.24 1.27 -7.03
CA GLU A 39 7.18 0.50 -6.38
C GLU A 39 7.09 0.93 -4.92
N ALA A 40 5.87 1.14 -4.42
CA ALA A 40 5.64 1.39 -3.01
C ALA A 40 4.62 0.41 -2.44
N LYS A 41 4.87 -0.06 -1.21
CA LYS A 41 3.85 -0.72 -0.38
C LYS A 41 3.32 0.27 0.65
N VAL A 42 2.00 0.35 0.76
CA VAL A 42 1.30 1.34 1.58
C VAL A 42 0.23 0.63 2.40
N GLU A 43 0.20 0.85 3.70
CA GLU A 43 -0.94 0.52 4.56
C GLU A 43 -1.93 1.69 4.51
N VAL A 44 -3.19 1.40 4.24
CA VAL A 44 -4.27 2.38 4.24
C VAL A 44 -5.33 1.89 5.22
N THR A 45 -5.68 2.75 6.17
CA THR A 45 -6.72 2.48 7.17
C THR A 45 -8.05 3.01 6.65
N GLU A 46 -8.99 2.11 6.35
CA GLU A 46 -10.25 2.46 5.69
C GLU A 46 -11.45 2.00 6.54
N PRO A 47 -12.57 2.73 6.55
CA PRO A 47 -13.76 2.26 7.23
C PRO A 47 -14.30 0.98 6.57
N ASN A 48 -14.60 -0.04 7.37
CA ASN A 48 -15.20 -1.27 6.88
C ASN A 48 -16.62 -1.00 6.37
N GLU A 49 -16.76 -0.84 5.05
CA GLU A 49 -18.04 -0.50 4.43
C GLU A 49 -19.11 -1.57 4.61
N TYR A 50 -18.71 -2.84 4.72
CA TYR A 50 -19.62 -3.96 4.92
C TYR A 50 -20.26 -3.90 6.32
N LEU A 51 -19.42 -3.72 7.36
CA LEU A 51 -19.88 -3.62 8.75
C LEU A 51 -20.65 -2.31 8.99
N LYS A 52 -20.24 -1.21 8.33
CA LYS A 52 -20.99 0.05 8.32
C LYS A 52 -22.41 -0.16 7.77
N LYS A 53 -22.57 -0.89 6.66
CA LYS A 53 -23.88 -1.22 6.08
C LYS A 53 -24.74 -2.10 7.00
N LEU A 54 -24.11 -2.91 7.84
CA LEU A 54 -24.78 -3.78 8.82
C LEU A 54 -25.08 -3.07 10.16
N GLY A 55 -24.76 -1.78 10.30
CA GLY A 55 -25.06 -1.00 11.51
C GLY A 55 -24.13 -1.29 12.70
N HIS A 56 -22.98 -1.92 12.45
CA HIS A 56 -21.95 -2.08 13.47
C HIS A 56 -21.22 -0.76 13.73
N PRO A 57 -20.59 -0.60 14.91
CA PRO A 57 -19.70 0.53 15.17
C PRO A 57 -18.62 0.65 14.10
N SER A 58 -18.08 1.86 13.91
CA SER A 58 -17.02 2.13 12.94
C SER A 58 -15.80 1.26 13.21
N ILE A 59 -15.70 0.17 12.45
CA ILE A 59 -14.53 -0.72 12.41
C ILE A 59 -13.71 -0.28 11.21
N PHE A 60 -12.40 -0.18 11.40
CA PHE A 60 -11.47 0.20 10.35
C PHE A 60 -10.64 -1.04 9.96
N ASP A 61 -10.56 -1.30 8.66
CA ASP A 61 -9.67 -2.29 8.09
C ASP A 61 -8.32 -1.64 7.76
N ARG A 62 -7.24 -2.41 7.90
CA ARG A 62 -5.91 -2.01 7.44
C ARG A 62 -5.59 -2.81 6.20
N ASN A 63 -5.65 -2.14 5.07
CA ASN A 63 -5.41 -2.72 3.75
C ASN A 63 -4.00 -2.38 3.30
N ILE A 64 -3.28 -3.36 2.78
CA ILE A 64 -1.94 -3.14 2.22
C ILE A 64 -2.10 -3.06 0.70
N TYR A 65 -1.71 -1.95 0.11
CA TYR A 65 -1.67 -1.76 -1.34
C TYR A 65 -0.23 -1.75 -1.84
N THR A 66 -0.02 -2.30 -3.03
CA THR A 66 1.19 -2.08 -3.82
C THR A 66 0.85 -1.13 -4.95
N ILE A 67 1.63 -0.07 -5.11
CA ILE A 67 1.45 0.95 -6.15
C ILE A 67 2.73 1.08 -6.98
N GLY A 68 2.57 1.09 -8.30
CA GLY A 68 3.64 1.33 -9.26
C GLY A 68 3.61 2.76 -9.76
N LEU A 69 4.79 3.35 -9.90
CA LEU A 69 5.01 4.64 -10.57
C LEU A 69 6.07 4.46 -11.65
N ASP A 70 5.93 5.12 -12.78
CA ASP A 70 6.98 5.12 -13.82
C ASP A 70 8.10 6.13 -13.51
N SER A 71 9.01 6.31 -14.48
CA SER A 71 10.15 7.23 -14.37
C SER A 71 9.77 8.71 -14.33
N ALA A 72 8.59 9.09 -14.82
CA ALA A 72 7.99 10.41 -14.69
C ALA A 72 7.14 10.58 -13.41
N LEU A 73 7.12 9.56 -12.53
CA LEU A 73 6.33 9.51 -11.30
C LEU A 73 4.82 9.51 -11.56
N GLU A 74 4.37 9.07 -12.74
CA GLU A 74 2.96 8.82 -12.99
C GLU A 74 2.56 7.44 -12.47
N VAL A 75 1.38 7.35 -11.88
CA VAL A 75 0.89 6.08 -11.32
C VAL A 75 0.51 5.15 -12.46
N THR A 76 1.18 4.01 -12.56
CA THR A 76 0.93 2.99 -13.59
C THR A 76 -0.14 1.98 -13.17
N GLY A 77 -0.34 1.82 -11.87
CA GLY A 77 -1.38 0.97 -11.31
C GLY A 77 -1.22 0.75 -9.80
N TYR A 78 -2.27 0.24 -9.17
CA TYR A 78 -2.23 -0.20 -7.77
C TYR A 78 -3.04 -1.48 -7.60
N ALA A 79 -2.65 -2.31 -6.64
CA ALA A 79 -3.33 -3.54 -6.32
C ALA A 79 -3.40 -3.72 -4.80
N LEU A 80 -4.54 -4.20 -4.31
CA LEU A 80 -4.65 -4.69 -2.94
C LEU A 80 -3.75 -5.93 -2.82
N SER A 81 -2.75 -5.84 -1.95
CA SER A 81 -1.94 -6.99 -1.59
C SER A 81 -2.85 -7.95 -0.82
N SER A 82 -3.21 -9.06 -1.46
CA SER A 82 -3.94 -10.13 -0.77
C SER A 82 -3.15 -10.51 0.47
N SER A 83 -3.81 -10.55 1.64
CA SER A 83 -3.23 -10.85 2.97
C SER A 83 -2.67 -12.29 3.11
N ARG A 84 -1.90 -12.73 2.13
CA ARG A 84 -1.22 -14.03 2.01
C ARG A 84 0.23 -13.85 1.58
N GLU A 85 0.93 -12.84 2.10
CA GLU A 85 2.30 -13.11 2.54
C GLU A 85 2.21 -13.98 3.81
N ARG A 86 1.71 -15.22 3.65
CA ARG A 86 2.09 -16.28 4.58
C ARG A 86 3.59 -16.36 4.39
N SER A 87 4.31 -15.95 5.41
CA SER A 87 5.63 -16.45 5.74
C SER A 87 5.57 -17.99 5.73
N TYR A 88 5.65 -18.59 4.54
CA TYR A 88 6.50 -19.75 4.39
C TYR A 88 7.91 -19.18 4.55
N ALA A 89 8.32 -19.08 5.81
CA ALA A 89 9.72 -19.31 6.11
C ALA A 89 10.01 -20.66 5.45
N GLU A 90 10.71 -20.59 4.33
CA GLU A 90 11.47 -21.67 3.74
C GLU A 90 12.41 -22.12 4.85
N THR A 91 11.90 -22.96 5.76
CA THR A 91 12.78 -23.82 6.54
C THR A 91 13.25 -24.83 5.53
N GLU A 92 14.31 -24.46 4.81
CA GLU A 92 15.28 -25.42 4.33
C GLU A 92 15.71 -26.23 5.56
N ARG A 93 14.95 -27.30 5.86
CA ARG A 93 15.52 -28.41 6.62
C ARG A 93 16.43 -29.13 5.64
N GLU A 94 17.63 -28.61 5.60
CA GLU A 94 18.86 -29.31 5.28
C GLU A 94 18.78 -30.75 5.82
N GLU A 95 18.91 -31.66 4.85
CA GLU A 95 19.32 -33.06 4.88
C GLU A 95 19.48 -33.78 6.23
N ILE A 96 18.81 -34.93 6.34
CA ILE A 96 19.32 -36.14 7.02
C ILE A 96 18.95 -37.38 6.23
#